data_AF-A0ABC8CHP1-F1
#
_entry.id   AF-A0ABC8CHP1-F1
#
_cell.length_a   1.000
_cell.length_b   1.000
_cell.length_c   1.000
_cell.angle_alpha   90.00
_cell.angle_beta   90.00
_cell.angle_gamma   90.00
#
_symmetry.space_group_name_H-M   'P 1'
#
loop_
_entity.id
_entity.type
_entity.pdbx_description
1 polymer ?
#
loop_
_entity_poly.entity_id
_entity_poly.type
_entity_poly.pdbx_seq_one_letter_code
_entity_poly.pdbx_strand_id
1 'polypeptide(L)'
;MIAKIQPETISIQLAAAFKKQDPTGERLGRVFRESFDQIYDGQHTGRFAISQLSKTESAHLGSIVEINIRREFDGFIGDGEVMDFDIEGFEVDCKYSKQKFGWMIPIEALGHHGMLCHADDEQGTFRVGFALLDDSILTRGGNRDGKRSISAAGRSAIQWLFLDEAFPPNTLLQLSEEDRAKIFSSGSGVTRACFRDR
;
A
#
# COMPACT_ATOMS: atom_id res chain seq x y z
N MET A 1 -5.93 24.26 -18.50
CA MET A 1 -5.17 23.00 -18.65
C MET A 1 -4.00 23.06 -17.69
N ILE A 2 -3.88 22.10 -16.77
CA ILE A 2 -2.70 22.01 -15.89
C ILE A 2 -1.60 21.35 -16.72
N ALA A 3 -0.41 21.96 -16.79
CA ALA A 3 0.73 21.38 -17.48
C ALA A 3 1.03 19.99 -16.89
N LYS A 4 1.11 18.96 -17.74
CA LYS A 4 1.45 17.59 -17.30
C LYS A 4 2.95 17.52 -17.04
N ILE A 5 3.31 17.22 -15.80
CA ILE A 5 4.68 16.91 -15.41
C ILE A 5 4.94 15.46 -15.85
N GLN A 6 6.05 15.21 -16.53
CA GLN A 6 6.39 13.86 -16.98
C GLN A 6 7.09 13.08 -15.86
N PRO A 7 6.92 11.76 -15.79
CA PRO A 7 7.72 10.93 -14.91
C PRO A 7 9.21 11.06 -15.21
N GLU A 8 10.02 11.00 -14.16
CA GLU A 8 11.47 11.03 -14.26
C GLU A 8 12.00 9.65 -14.74
N THR A 9 13.15 9.64 -15.41
CA THR A 9 13.77 8.45 -16.03
C THR A 9 13.98 7.30 -15.04
N ILE A 10 14.49 7.57 -13.84
CA ILE A 10 14.69 6.59 -12.76
C ILE A 10 13.33 6.07 -12.28
N SER A 11 12.30 6.91 -12.20
CA SER A 11 10.94 6.43 -11.84
C SER A 11 10.40 5.44 -12.89
N ILE A 12 10.70 5.67 -14.17
CA ILE A 12 10.41 4.75 -15.28
C ILE A 12 11.22 3.46 -15.16
N GLN A 13 12.52 3.58 -14.87
CA GLN A 13 13.41 2.43 -14.67
C GLN A 13 12.96 1.55 -13.51
N LEU A 14 12.70 2.14 -12.34
CA LEU A 14 12.24 1.43 -11.14
C LEU A 14 10.94 0.67 -11.41
N ALA A 15 9.96 1.31 -12.05
CA ALA A 15 8.72 0.62 -12.44
C ALA A 15 8.98 -0.55 -13.39
N ALA A 16 9.83 -0.37 -14.40
CA ALA A 16 10.16 -1.44 -15.35
C ALA A 16 10.94 -2.59 -14.70
N ALA A 17 11.86 -2.29 -13.79
CA ALA A 17 12.62 -3.27 -13.01
C ALA A 17 11.70 -4.07 -12.09
N PHE A 18 10.84 -3.38 -11.33
CA PHE A 18 9.88 -4.01 -10.43
C PHE A 18 8.88 -4.89 -11.20
N LYS A 19 8.42 -4.45 -12.38
CA LYS A 19 7.52 -5.23 -13.25
C LYS A 19 8.12 -6.58 -13.68
N LYS A 20 9.44 -6.73 -13.73
CA LYS A 20 10.09 -8.04 -13.98
C LYS A 20 9.98 -8.98 -12.78
N GLN A 21 9.94 -8.43 -11.57
CA GLN A 21 9.85 -9.18 -10.31
C GLN A 21 8.40 -9.55 -9.95
N ASP A 22 7.45 -8.70 -10.35
CA ASP A 22 6.02 -8.93 -10.19
C ASP A 22 5.26 -8.52 -11.48
N PRO A 23 5.26 -9.39 -12.51
CA PRO A 23 4.64 -9.05 -13.79
C PRO A 23 3.13 -8.83 -13.71
N THR A 24 2.44 -9.61 -12.88
CA THR A 24 0.98 -9.59 -12.76
C THR A 24 0.49 -8.76 -11.58
N GLY A 25 1.35 -8.47 -10.59
CA GLY A 25 0.94 -7.76 -9.38
C GLY A 25 0.42 -8.69 -8.31
N GLU A 26 0.46 -10.01 -8.52
CA GLU A 26 -0.05 -11.01 -7.60
C GLU A 26 0.71 -11.02 -6.27
N ARG A 27 2.03 -10.77 -6.31
CA ARG A 27 2.86 -10.75 -5.11
C ARG A 27 2.56 -9.51 -4.27
N LEU A 28 2.51 -8.33 -4.90
CA LEU A 28 2.07 -7.10 -4.23
C LEU A 28 0.64 -7.20 -3.71
N GLY A 29 -0.28 -7.77 -4.50
CA GLY A 29 -1.66 -8.00 -4.10
C GLY A 29 -1.77 -8.89 -2.85
N ARG A 30 -0.96 -9.95 -2.78
CA ARG A 30 -0.85 -10.80 -1.59
C ARG A 30 -0.30 -10.04 -0.39
N VAL A 31 0.75 -9.24 -0.57
CA VAL A 31 1.31 -8.40 0.50
C VAL A 31 0.23 -7.48 1.09
N PHE A 32 -0.58 -6.81 0.27
CA PHE A 32 -1.66 -5.97 0.77
C PHE A 32 -2.71 -6.77 1.55
N ARG A 33 -3.14 -7.93 1.04
CA ARG A 33 -4.07 -8.84 1.75
C ARG A 33 -3.51 -9.25 3.11
N GLU A 34 -2.28 -9.74 3.14
CA GLU A 34 -1.60 -10.17 4.37
C GLU A 34 -1.44 -9.03 5.37
N SER A 35 -1.08 -7.83 4.91
CA SER A 35 -0.96 -6.64 5.76
C SER A 35 -2.31 -6.24 6.38
N PHE A 36 -3.41 -6.33 5.63
CA PHE A 36 -4.75 -6.09 6.17
C PHE A 36 -5.13 -7.15 7.21
N ASP A 37 -4.92 -8.43 6.90
CA ASP A 37 -5.29 -9.53 7.80
C ASP A 37 -4.48 -9.48 9.10
N GLN A 38 -3.20 -9.14 9.01
CA GLN A 38 -2.32 -8.93 10.15
C GLN A 38 -2.80 -7.80 11.06
N ILE A 39 -3.20 -6.66 10.50
CA ILE A 39 -3.63 -5.52 11.32
C ILE A 39 -5.04 -5.70 11.89
N TYR A 40 -5.91 -6.41 11.17
CA TYR A 40 -7.22 -6.76 11.69
C TYR A 40 -7.11 -7.70 12.87
N ASP A 41 -6.15 -8.64 12.83
CA ASP A 41 -6.01 -9.68 13.84
C ASP A 41 -7.37 -10.38 14.07
N GLY A 42 -8.01 -10.76 12.96
CA GLY A 42 -9.39 -11.27 12.96
C GLY A 42 -9.54 -12.56 13.77
N GLN A 43 -8.45 -13.32 13.95
CA GLN A 43 -8.45 -14.53 14.78
C GLN A 43 -8.78 -14.23 16.24
N HIS A 44 -8.19 -13.19 16.82
CA HIS A 44 -8.35 -12.83 18.23
C HIS A 44 -9.43 -11.77 18.46
N THR A 45 -9.65 -10.89 17.48
CA THR A 45 -10.52 -9.71 17.65
C THR A 45 -11.85 -9.83 16.92
N GLY A 46 -11.98 -10.76 15.97
CA GLY A 46 -13.14 -10.86 15.09
C GLY A 46 -13.27 -9.70 14.09
N ARG A 47 -12.29 -8.80 13.99
CA ARG A 47 -12.29 -7.68 13.06
C ARG A 47 -11.95 -8.14 11.64
N PHE A 48 -12.45 -7.40 10.67
CA PHE A 48 -12.30 -7.66 9.24
C PHE A 48 -12.35 -6.39 8.38
N ALA A 49 -12.39 -5.20 8.99
CA ALA A 49 -12.48 -3.93 8.26
C ALA A 49 -11.62 -2.84 8.91
N ILE A 50 -11.08 -1.93 8.09
CA ILE A 50 -10.27 -0.78 8.56
C ILE A 50 -11.08 0.10 9.53
N SER A 51 -12.38 0.25 9.33
CA SER A 51 -13.28 1.05 10.17
C SER A 51 -13.38 0.55 11.63
N GLN A 52 -12.99 -0.70 11.89
CA GLN A 52 -12.98 -1.32 13.22
C GLN A 52 -11.65 -1.13 13.97
N LEU A 53 -10.64 -0.54 13.31
CA LEU A 53 -9.34 -0.29 13.91
C LEU A 53 -9.35 1.03 14.69
N SER A 54 -8.64 1.06 15.81
CA SER A 54 -8.33 2.31 16.49
C SER A 54 -7.45 3.22 15.62
N LYS A 55 -7.41 4.52 15.93
CA LYS A 55 -6.53 5.47 15.22
C LYS A 55 -5.05 5.04 15.26
N THR A 56 -4.61 4.49 16.39
CA THR A 56 -3.22 4.04 16.60
C THR A 56 -2.92 2.84 15.71
N GLU A 57 -3.75 1.81 15.73
CA GLU A 57 -3.57 0.63 14.87
C GLU A 57 -3.57 1.04 13.40
N SER A 58 -4.54 1.85 12.98
CA SER A 58 -4.66 2.31 11.60
C SER A 58 -3.47 3.18 11.14
N ALA A 59 -2.69 3.76 12.05
CA ALA A 59 -1.47 4.48 11.72
C ALA A 59 -0.29 3.52 11.43
N HIS A 60 -0.27 2.34 12.04
CA HIS A 60 0.78 1.33 11.84
C HIS A 60 0.63 0.51 10.55
N LEU A 61 -0.54 0.59 9.88
CA LEU A 61 -0.75 -0.12 8.61
C LEU A 61 0.33 0.21 7.57
N GLY A 62 0.77 1.46 7.49
CA GLY A 62 1.82 1.85 6.55
C GLY A 62 3.14 1.12 6.81
N SER A 63 3.56 1.05 8.07
CA SER A 63 4.78 0.32 8.46
C SER A 63 4.66 -1.18 8.24
N ILE A 64 3.47 -1.77 8.46
CA ILE A 64 3.24 -3.20 8.18
C ILE A 64 3.37 -3.47 6.67
N VAL A 65 2.79 -2.61 5.82
CA VAL A 65 2.90 -2.74 4.36
C VAL A 65 4.35 -2.64 3.91
N GLU A 66 5.08 -1.63 4.39
CA GLU A 66 6.51 -1.44 4.10
C GLU A 66 7.35 -2.67 4.45
N ILE A 67 7.22 -3.17 5.69
CA ILE A 67 7.93 -4.37 6.16
C ILE A 67 7.58 -5.59 5.30
N ASN A 68 6.31 -5.78 4.95
CA ASN A 68 5.88 -6.93 4.17
C ASN A 68 6.32 -6.84 2.71
N ILE A 69 6.32 -5.65 2.09
CA ILE A 69 6.91 -5.44 0.76
C ILE A 69 8.40 -5.78 0.80
N ARG A 70 9.13 -5.24 1.79
CA ARG A 70 10.55 -5.54 1.95
C ARG A 70 10.78 -7.05 2.05
N ARG A 71 10.04 -7.75 2.92
CA ARG A 71 10.18 -9.21 3.10
C ARG A 71 9.84 -10.00 1.85
N GLU A 72 8.75 -9.66 1.16
CA GLU A 72 8.32 -10.40 -0.05
C GLU A 72 9.34 -10.26 -1.18
N PHE A 73 9.99 -9.11 -1.31
CA PHE A 73 10.91 -8.81 -2.42
C PHE A 73 12.37 -8.76 -1.98
N ASP A 74 12.78 -9.58 -1.01
CA ASP A 74 14.11 -9.48 -0.39
C ASP A 74 15.33 -9.72 -1.27
N GLY A 75 15.18 -10.50 -2.33
CA GLY A 75 16.20 -10.69 -3.35
C GLY A 75 16.32 -9.55 -4.36
N PHE A 76 15.44 -8.55 -4.29
CA PHE A 76 15.40 -7.41 -5.24
C PHE A 76 15.45 -6.05 -4.54
N ILE A 77 14.77 -5.91 -3.40
CA ILE A 77 14.76 -4.73 -2.55
C ILE A 77 15.77 -4.94 -1.42
N GLY A 78 16.78 -4.07 -1.35
CA GLY A 78 17.71 -3.97 -0.23
C GLY A 78 17.23 -2.98 0.83
N ASP A 79 17.98 -2.87 1.92
CA ASP A 79 17.78 -1.82 2.92
C ASP A 79 18.53 -0.56 2.44
N GLY A 80 17.84 0.58 2.39
CA GLY A 80 18.45 1.85 2.01
C GLY A 80 19.42 2.36 3.08
N GLU A 81 20.39 3.20 2.69
CA GLU A 81 21.28 3.86 3.65
C GLU A 81 20.56 5.02 4.35
N VAL A 82 19.64 5.69 3.64
CA VAL A 82 18.92 6.87 4.11
C VAL A 82 17.41 6.67 4.07
N MET A 83 16.90 6.04 3.01
CA MET A 83 15.49 5.74 2.81
C MET A 83 15.14 4.30 3.20
N ASP A 84 13.87 3.94 3.12
CA ASP A 84 13.40 2.61 3.51
C ASP A 84 14.04 1.51 2.65
N PHE A 85 14.19 1.72 1.34
CA PHE A 85 14.62 0.73 0.37
C PHE A 85 15.82 1.18 -0.47
N ASP A 86 16.69 0.22 -0.81
CA ASP A 86 17.58 0.29 -1.97
C ASP A 86 16.99 -0.56 -3.10
N ILE A 87 16.76 0.04 -4.26
CA ILE A 87 16.27 -0.67 -5.45
C ILE A 87 17.17 -0.31 -6.63
N GLU A 88 17.93 -1.29 -7.13
CA GLU A 88 18.93 -1.09 -8.20
C GLU A 88 19.95 0.03 -7.90
N GLY A 89 20.32 0.24 -6.63
CA GLY A 89 21.25 1.29 -6.22
C GLY A 89 20.63 2.68 -6.06
N PHE A 90 19.29 2.78 -6.05
CA PHE A 90 18.57 4.02 -5.77
C PHE A 90 17.89 3.97 -4.40
N GLU A 91 18.03 5.06 -3.65
CA GLU A 91 17.32 5.32 -2.40
C GLU A 91 15.83 5.59 -2.66
N VAL A 92 14.96 4.70 -2.17
CA VAL A 92 13.51 4.75 -2.37
C VAL A 92 12.75 4.74 -1.04
N ASP A 93 11.94 5.77 -0.83
CA ASP A 93 11.08 5.96 0.32
C ASP A 93 9.72 5.29 0.10
N CYS A 94 9.31 4.38 0.98
CA CYS A 94 8.03 3.68 0.85
C CYS A 94 6.93 4.47 1.56
N LYS A 95 5.90 4.88 0.81
CA LYS A 95 4.74 5.55 1.40
C LYS A 95 3.45 4.85 1.07
N TYR A 96 2.77 4.40 2.12
CA TYR A 96 1.42 3.91 2.05
C TYR A 96 0.41 5.02 2.38
N SER A 97 -0.72 5.05 1.67
CA SER A 97 -1.88 5.83 2.07
C SER A 97 -3.16 5.00 2.01
N LYS A 98 -4.03 5.19 3.02
CA LYS A 98 -5.39 4.65 3.04
C LYS A 98 -6.31 5.37 2.06
N GLN A 99 -5.97 6.60 1.67
CA GLN A 99 -6.77 7.39 0.73
C GLN A 99 -6.07 7.46 -0.62
N LYS A 100 -6.84 7.35 -1.69
CA LYS A 100 -6.34 7.56 -3.07
C LYS A 100 -5.67 8.94 -3.14
N PHE A 101 -4.38 8.95 -3.50
CA PHE A 101 -3.55 10.15 -3.58
C PHE A 101 -3.29 10.90 -2.25
N GLY A 102 -3.50 10.24 -1.10
CA GLY A 102 -3.37 10.84 0.22
C GLY A 102 -2.01 10.62 0.89
N TRP A 103 -0.91 10.50 0.13
CA TRP A 103 0.42 10.31 0.72
C TRP A 103 0.91 11.58 1.41
N MET A 104 1.53 11.38 2.57
CA MET A 104 2.18 12.45 3.34
C MET A 104 3.68 12.25 3.25
N ILE A 105 4.32 13.04 2.40
CA ILE A 105 5.74 13.00 2.11
C ILE A 105 6.48 13.86 3.12
N PRO A 106 7.37 13.28 3.93
CA PRO A 106 8.11 14.05 4.90
C PRO A 106 9.30 14.77 4.24
N ILE A 107 9.91 15.72 4.95
CA ILE A 107 10.92 16.60 4.33
C ILE A 107 12.23 15.86 4.03
N GLU A 108 12.54 14.83 4.82
CA GLU A 108 13.69 13.95 4.63
C GLU A 108 13.63 13.16 3.32
N ALA A 109 12.43 12.89 2.79
CA ALA A 109 12.25 12.20 1.52
C ALA A 109 12.39 13.12 0.29
N LEU A 110 12.60 14.42 0.51
CA LEU A 110 12.72 15.39 -0.57
C LEU A 110 14.04 15.18 -1.34
N GLY A 111 13.93 15.06 -2.66
CA GLY A 111 15.05 14.74 -3.55
C GLY A 111 15.28 13.24 -3.76
N HIS A 112 14.53 12.38 -3.06
CA HIS A 112 14.57 10.93 -3.21
C HIS A 112 13.40 10.41 -4.05
N HIS A 113 13.48 9.16 -4.50
CA HIS A 113 12.36 8.51 -5.18
C HIS A 113 11.39 7.92 -4.15
N GLY A 114 10.10 7.97 -4.44
CA GLY A 114 9.06 7.41 -3.58
C GLY A 114 8.37 6.22 -4.23
N MET A 115 8.23 5.11 -3.51
CA MET A 115 7.29 4.02 -3.83
C MET A 115 5.94 4.32 -3.19
N LEU A 116 5.00 4.80 -4.00
CA LEU A 116 3.68 5.29 -3.59
C LEU A 116 2.65 4.16 -3.65
N CYS A 117 2.30 3.63 -2.47
CA CYS A 117 1.38 2.51 -2.31
C CYS A 117 0.02 2.96 -1.80
N HIS A 118 -1.06 2.40 -2.34
CA HIS A 118 -2.41 2.54 -1.83
C HIS A 118 -3.19 1.26 -2.09
N ALA A 119 -3.98 0.81 -1.12
CA ALA A 119 -4.91 -0.30 -1.30
C ALA A 119 -6.28 0.04 -0.71
N ASP A 120 -7.31 -0.46 -1.37
CA ASP A 120 -8.72 -0.36 -0.99
C ASP A 120 -9.24 -1.78 -0.76
N ASP A 121 -9.36 -2.16 0.52
CA ASP A 121 -9.78 -3.50 0.94
C ASP A 121 -11.26 -3.79 0.61
N GLU A 122 -12.09 -2.76 0.57
CA GLU A 122 -13.51 -2.89 0.24
C GLU A 122 -13.70 -3.14 -1.26
N GLN A 123 -12.92 -2.43 -2.09
CA GLN A 123 -12.96 -2.61 -3.55
C GLN A 123 -12.07 -3.76 -4.04
N GLY A 124 -11.15 -4.26 -3.21
CA GLY A 124 -10.17 -5.26 -3.62
C GLY A 124 -9.22 -4.75 -4.69
N THR A 125 -8.84 -3.46 -4.64
CA THR A 125 -7.93 -2.85 -5.63
C THR A 125 -6.73 -2.17 -4.98
N PHE A 126 -5.60 -2.13 -5.68
CA PHE A 126 -4.41 -1.44 -5.23
C PHE A 126 -3.74 -0.61 -6.32
N ARG A 127 -2.85 0.28 -5.89
CA ARG A 127 -2.04 1.15 -6.72
C ARG A 127 -0.62 1.18 -6.17
N VAL A 128 0.33 1.02 -7.07
CA VAL A 128 1.76 1.19 -6.79
C VAL A 128 2.37 1.99 -7.93
N GLY A 129 3.10 3.04 -7.60
CA GLY A 129 3.83 3.84 -8.58
C GLY A 129 5.08 4.48 -7.98
N PHE A 130 5.94 4.98 -8.86
CA PHE A 130 7.20 5.62 -8.52
C PHE A 130 7.20 7.08 -8.97
N ALA A 131 7.79 7.96 -8.18
CA ALA A 131 7.99 9.36 -8.54
C ALA A 131 9.23 9.94 -7.84
N LEU A 132 9.90 10.90 -8.46
CA LEU A 132 10.87 11.76 -7.78
C LEU A 132 10.10 12.73 -6.87
N LEU A 133 10.39 12.70 -5.56
CA LEU A 133 9.73 13.52 -4.56
C LEU A 133 10.42 14.88 -4.48
N ASP A 134 9.99 15.85 -5.27
CA ASP A 134 10.56 17.20 -5.29
C ASP A 134 9.50 18.33 -5.23
N ASP A 135 9.97 19.57 -5.17
CA ASP A 135 9.10 20.75 -5.12
C ASP A 135 8.23 20.95 -6.37
N SER A 136 8.54 20.27 -7.48
CA SER A 136 7.76 20.36 -8.71
C SER A 136 6.47 19.54 -8.61
N ILE A 137 6.47 18.43 -7.87
CA ILE A 137 5.30 17.55 -7.73
C ILE A 137 4.54 17.77 -6.40
N LEU A 138 5.20 18.28 -5.36
CA LEU A 138 4.61 18.45 -4.03
C LEU A 138 3.80 19.75 -3.89
N THR A 139 2.89 19.77 -2.93
CA THR A 139 2.18 21.00 -2.54
C THR A 139 3.14 22.00 -1.90
N ARG A 140 2.91 23.31 -2.09
CA ARG A 140 3.72 24.35 -1.44
C ARG A 140 3.57 24.36 0.09
N GLY A 141 2.39 24.04 0.60
CA GLY A 141 2.11 23.94 2.03
C GLY A 141 2.24 22.51 2.54
N GLY A 142 2.65 22.38 3.81
CA GLY A 142 2.67 21.12 4.55
C GLY A 142 1.71 21.14 5.74
N ASN A 143 1.59 20.00 6.41
CA ASN A 143 0.88 19.89 7.68
C ASN A 143 1.72 20.49 8.84
N ARG A 144 1.20 20.40 10.09
CA ARG A 144 1.90 20.89 11.30
C ARG A 144 3.30 20.30 11.49
N ASP A 145 3.53 19.10 10.96
CA ASP A 145 4.79 18.36 11.08
C ASP A 145 5.68 18.53 9.82
N GLY A 146 5.36 19.49 8.94
CA GLY A 146 6.12 19.80 7.73
C GLY A 146 5.94 18.82 6.56
N LYS A 147 5.09 17.80 6.70
CA LYS A 147 4.83 16.81 5.65
C LYS A 147 3.94 17.41 4.56
N ARG A 148 4.29 17.16 3.30
CA ARG A 148 3.60 17.69 2.12
C ARG A 148 2.88 16.57 1.38
N SER A 149 1.92 16.92 0.54
CA SER A 149 1.20 15.94 -0.30
C SER A 149 1.59 16.11 -1.76
N ILE A 150 1.32 15.10 -2.58
CA ILE A 150 1.48 15.21 -4.03
C ILE A 150 0.36 16.11 -4.58
N SER A 151 0.74 17.18 -5.25
CA SER A 151 -0.18 18.13 -5.86
C SER A 151 -0.99 17.48 -6.99
N ALA A 152 -2.14 18.06 -7.34
CA ALA A 152 -2.96 17.55 -8.44
C ALA A 152 -2.18 17.49 -9.78
N ALA A 153 -1.29 18.46 -10.03
CA ALA A 153 -0.39 18.46 -11.18
C ALA A 153 0.68 17.35 -11.07
N GLY A 154 1.29 17.23 -9.89
CA GLY A 154 2.33 16.25 -9.58
C GLY A 154 1.91 14.80 -9.78
N ARG A 155 0.61 14.48 -9.65
CA ARG A 155 0.09 13.12 -9.94
C ARG A 155 0.40 12.63 -11.35
N SER A 156 0.60 13.54 -12.32
CA SER A 156 0.99 13.17 -13.68
C SER A 156 2.45 12.71 -13.82
N ALA A 157 3.30 13.03 -12.85
CA ALA A 157 4.69 12.59 -12.78
C ALA A 157 4.85 11.19 -12.17
N ILE A 158 3.77 10.59 -11.65
CA ILE A 158 3.82 9.24 -11.10
C ILE A 158 3.91 8.26 -12.26
N GLN A 159 5.01 7.51 -12.31
CA GLN A 159 5.08 6.31 -13.12
C GLN A 159 4.36 5.18 -12.40
N TRP A 160 3.19 4.79 -12.91
CA TRP A 160 2.46 3.64 -12.37
C TRP A 160 3.15 2.33 -12.74
N LEU A 161 3.32 1.48 -11.74
CA LEU A 161 3.57 0.05 -11.90
C LEU A 161 2.24 -0.70 -12.05
N PHE A 162 1.29 -0.39 -11.15
CA PHE A 162 -0.08 -0.90 -11.12
C PHE A 162 -1.04 0.24 -10.77
N LEU A 163 -2.14 0.36 -11.51
CA LEU A 163 -3.16 1.38 -11.29
C LEU A 163 -4.54 0.73 -11.25
N ASP A 164 -5.12 0.69 -10.03
CA ASP A 164 -6.41 0.05 -9.75
C ASP A 164 -6.40 -1.45 -10.12
N GLU A 165 -5.27 -2.12 -9.86
CA GLU A 165 -5.11 -3.56 -10.09
C GLU A 165 -5.85 -4.34 -9.00
N ALA A 166 -6.46 -5.47 -9.37
CA ALA A 166 -7.23 -6.28 -8.44
C ALA A 166 -6.31 -7.11 -7.52
N PHE A 167 -6.73 -7.33 -6.28
CA PHE A 167 -6.07 -8.27 -5.37
C PHE A 167 -7.10 -9.14 -4.63
N PRO A 168 -6.67 -10.25 -3.99
CA PRO A 168 -7.59 -11.17 -3.33
C PRO A 168 -8.56 -10.47 -2.38
N PRO A 169 -9.88 -10.61 -2.60
CA PRO A 169 -10.86 -9.90 -1.81
C PRO A 169 -10.91 -10.43 -0.38
N ASN A 170 -11.35 -9.58 0.53
CA ASN A 170 -11.66 -9.98 1.89
C ASN A 170 -12.98 -10.76 1.92
N THR A 171 -12.91 -12.08 2.06
CA THR A 171 -14.09 -12.96 2.05
C THR A 171 -15.15 -12.53 3.08
N LEU A 172 -14.74 -12.05 4.27
CA LEU A 172 -15.67 -11.63 5.32
C LEU A 172 -16.40 -10.32 4.97
N LEU A 173 -15.75 -9.40 4.25
CA LEU A 173 -16.42 -8.19 3.75
C LEU A 173 -17.47 -8.52 2.68
N GLN A 174 -17.28 -9.60 1.93
CA GLN A 174 -18.18 -10.01 0.85
C GLN A 174 -19.42 -10.78 1.33
N LEU A 175 -19.43 -11.30 2.56
CA LEU A 175 -20.58 -12.01 3.11
C LEU A 175 -21.75 -11.06 3.44
N SER A 176 -22.98 -11.59 3.47
CA SER A 176 -24.13 -10.83 3.99
C SER A 176 -23.97 -10.58 5.50
N GLU A 177 -24.64 -9.55 6.05
CA GLU A 177 -24.65 -9.34 7.51
C GLU A 177 -25.18 -10.54 8.28
N GLU A 178 -26.16 -11.25 7.71
CA GLU A 178 -26.75 -12.44 8.31
C GLU A 178 -25.75 -13.62 8.34
N ASP A 179 -25.02 -13.86 7.25
CA ASP A 179 -24.01 -14.92 7.20
C ASP A 179 -22.80 -14.60 8.09
N ARG A 180 -22.41 -13.33 8.16
CA ARG A 180 -21.41 -12.86 9.14
C ARG A 180 -21.87 -13.14 10.57
N ALA A 181 -23.09 -12.75 10.91
CA ALA A 181 -23.63 -12.97 12.25
C ALA A 181 -23.68 -14.47 12.61
N LYS A 182 -23.98 -15.36 11.66
CA LYS A 182 -23.94 -16.82 11.86
C LYS A 182 -22.52 -17.34 12.13
N ILE A 183 -21.52 -16.86 11.40
CA ILE A 183 -20.10 -17.23 11.61
C ILE A 183 -19.60 -16.74 12.98
N PHE A 184 -19.98 -15.54 13.40
CA PHE A 184 -19.54 -14.99 14.69
C PHE A 184 -20.36 -15.48 15.90
N SER A 185 -21.60 -15.93 15.71
CA SER A 185 -22.47 -16.47 16.78
C SER A 185 -22.27 -17.96 17.07
N SER A 186 -21.58 -18.69 16.19
CA SER A 186 -21.19 -20.08 16.42
C SER A 186 -19.96 -20.14 17.36
N GLY A 187 -20.23 -19.98 18.66
CA GLY A 187 -19.21 -19.97 19.71
C GLY A 187 -18.44 -21.29 19.82
N SER A 188 -17.21 -21.30 19.31
CA SER A 188 -16.00 -21.97 19.84
C SER A 188 -14.98 -22.13 18.72
N GLY A 189 -13.72 -21.78 19.00
CA GLY A 189 -12.63 -21.67 18.01
C GLY A 189 -12.20 -22.94 17.28
N VAL A 190 -12.96 -24.04 17.35
CA VAL A 190 -12.63 -25.33 16.71
C VAL A 190 -13.41 -25.55 15.41
N THR A 191 -14.52 -24.85 15.15
CA THR A 191 -15.38 -25.11 13.98
C THR A 191 -15.08 -24.23 12.75
N ARG A 192 -13.99 -23.45 12.75
CA ARG A 192 -13.64 -22.56 11.62
C ARG A 192 -12.84 -23.24 10.49
N ALA A 193 -12.47 -24.51 10.63
CA ALA A 193 -11.72 -25.25 9.62
C ALA A 193 -12.56 -26.37 8.99
N CYS A 194 -13.59 -26.03 8.21
CA CYS A 194 -14.09 -26.93 7.16
C CYS A 194 -15.00 -26.17 6.16
N PHE A 195 -14.39 -25.51 5.18
CA PHE A 195 -14.99 -25.46 3.85
C PHE A 195 -14.05 -26.26 2.93
N ARG A 196 -14.30 -27.57 2.89
CA ARG A 196 -13.76 -28.47 1.87
C ARG A 196 -14.92 -28.95 1.01
N ASP A 197 -14.75 -28.77 -0.29
CA ASP A 197 -15.41 -29.44 -1.42
C ASP A 197 -16.95 -29.42 -1.45
N ARG A 198 -17.49 -28.53 -2.32
CA ARG A 198 -18.38 -28.94 -3.41
C ARG A 198 -18.19 -28.06 -4.63
#